data_AF-A0A3B9V1T3-F1
#
_entry.id   AF-A0A3B9V1T3-F1
#
_cell.length_a   1.000
_cell.length_b   1.000
_cell.length_c   1.000
_cell.angle_alpha   90.00
_cell.angle_beta   90.00
_cell.angle_gamma   90.00
#
_symmetry.space_group_name_H-M   'P 1'
#
loop_
_entity.id
_entity.type
_entity.pdbx_description
1 polymer ?
#
loop_
_entity_poly.entity_id
_entity_poly.type
_entity_poly.pdbx_seq_one_letter_code
_entity_poly.pdbx_strand_id
1 'polypeptide(L)'
;DWGNERIQILDTDGAFLQKLRGQATLSKWATNFLEINIEEGEARSKANLEPNTGIFDPEDPHAQSAHIEKLFWAPMSIKLDDSGKVYVTEGNRHRIQVYQRTS
;
A
#
# COMPACT_ATOMS: atom_id res chain seq x y z
N ASP A 1 -6.77 13.26 7.91
CA ASP A 1 -7.68 12.42 7.11
C ASP A 1 -7.53 10.95 7.51
N TRP A 2 -7.87 10.62 8.76
CA TRP A 2 -7.73 9.26 9.30
C TRP A 2 -8.96 8.44 8.90
N GLY A 3 -8.76 7.24 8.35
CA GLY A 3 -9.85 6.33 7.91
C GLY A 3 -10.12 6.30 6.39
N ASN A 4 -9.51 7.19 5.59
CA ASN A 4 -9.72 7.24 4.14
C ASN A 4 -8.73 6.40 3.31
N GLU A 5 -7.92 5.56 3.98
CA GLU A 5 -6.96 4.62 3.38
C GLU A 5 -6.11 5.20 2.24
N ARG A 6 -5.68 6.46 2.39
CA ARG A 6 -4.96 7.21 1.36
C ARG A 6 -3.93 8.15 1.97
N ILE A 7 -3.01 8.58 1.14
CA ILE A 7 -2.19 9.77 1.38
C ILE A 7 -2.45 10.81 0.29
N GLN A 8 -2.29 12.08 0.64
CA GLN A 8 -2.38 13.20 -0.30
C GLN A 8 -1.09 14.00 -0.25
N ILE A 9 -0.60 14.38 -1.42
CA ILE A 9 0.58 15.21 -1.61
C ILE A 9 0.07 16.58 -2.03
N LEU A 10 0.50 17.61 -1.32
CA LEU A 10 0.17 19.00 -1.58
C LEU A 10 1.47 19.76 -1.91
N ASP A 11 1.36 20.84 -2.67
CA ASP A 11 2.48 21.78 -2.82
C ASP A 11 2.62 22.70 -1.61
N THR A 12 3.59 23.62 -1.67
CA THR A 12 3.87 24.59 -0.59
C THR A 12 2.73 25.57 -0.34
N ASP A 13 1.86 25.79 -1.32
CA ASP A 13 0.71 26.67 -1.22
C ASP A 13 -0.55 25.90 -0.76
N GLY A 14 -0.41 24.58 -0.52
CA GLY A 14 -1.48 23.69 -0.11
C GLY A 14 -2.35 23.18 -1.26
N ALA A 15 -1.97 23.43 -2.52
CA ALA A 15 -2.70 22.91 -3.67
C ALA A 15 -2.50 21.40 -3.83
N PHE A 16 -3.56 20.70 -4.19
CA PHE A 16 -3.53 19.24 -4.37
C PHE A 16 -2.67 18.84 -5.58
N LEU A 17 -1.67 17.99 -5.37
CA LEU A 17 -0.82 17.45 -6.42
C LEU A 17 -1.19 16.00 -6.77
N GLN A 18 -1.32 15.14 -5.75
CA GLN A 18 -1.49 13.71 -5.98
C GLN A 18 -2.18 13.02 -4.81
N LYS A 19 -2.94 11.96 -5.12
CA LYS A 19 -3.54 11.02 -4.17
C LYS A 19 -2.97 9.63 -4.42
N LEU A 20 -2.54 8.93 -3.36
CA LEU A 20 -2.08 7.55 -3.44
C LEU A 20 -2.90 6.66 -2.50
N ARG A 21 -3.24 5.47 -3.01
CA ARG A 21 -4.02 4.43 -2.32
C ARG A 21 -3.21 3.24 -1.87
N GLY A 22 -1.89 3.24 -2.09
CA GLY A 22 -1.01 2.10 -1.89
C GLY A 22 -0.68 1.41 -3.22
N GLN A 23 0.58 1.02 -3.39
CA GLN A 23 1.09 0.29 -4.55
C GLN A 23 2.15 -0.73 -4.09
N ALA A 24 1.84 -1.46 -3.00
CA ALA A 24 2.82 -2.34 -2.39
C ALA A 24 3.29 -3.43 -3.36
N THR A 25 4.57 -3.72 -3.29
CA THR A 25 5.24 -4.85 -3.96
C THR A 25 5.91 -5.73 -2.92
N LEU A 26 6.42 -6.89 -3.34
CA LEU A 26 7.27 -7.70 -2.47
C LEU A 26 8.60 -6.98 -2.22
N SER A 27 9.07 -7.03 -0.97
CA SER A 27 10.44 -6.68 -0.62
C SER A 27 11.37 -7.86 -0.91
N LYS A 28 12.69 -7.62 -0.98
CA LYS A 28 13.69 -8.70 -1.10
C LYS A 28 13.52 -9.80 -0.03
N TRP A 29 13.07 -9.44 1.17
CA TRP A 29 12.86 -10.39 2.27
C TRP A 29 11.56 -11.18 2.10
N ALA A 30 10.49 -10.52 1.64
CA ALA A 30 9.24 -11.21 1.34
C ALA A 30 9.41 -12.19 0.17
N THR A 31 10.14 -11.80 -0.88
CA THR A 31 10.51 -12.68 -1.98
C THR A 31 11.26 -13.92 -1.48
N ASN A 32 12.34 -13.72 -0.71
CA ASN A 32 13.12 -14.83 -0.14
C ASN A 32 12.28 -15.76 0.74
N PHE A 33 11.37 -15.20 1.56
CA PHE A 33 10.48 -15.98 2.40
C PHE A 33 9.56 -16.89 1.57
N LEU A 34 8.96 -16.35 0.50
CA LEU A 34 8.04 -17.09 -0.37
C LEU A 34 8.75 -18.12 -1.25
N GLU A 35 10.01 -17.87 -1.63
CA GLU A 35 10.83 -18.82 -2.40
C GLU A 35 11.28 -20.02 -1.55
N ILE A 36 11.60 -19.80 -0.27
CA ILE A 36 12.02 -20.87 0.65
C ILE A 36 10.81 -21.66 1.18
N ASN A 37 9.69 -20.98 1.46
CA ASN A 37 8.46 -21.62 1.94
C ASN A 37 7.53 -21.89 0.75
N ILE A 38 7.83 -22.96 0.01
CA ILE A 38 7.19 -23.29 -1.26
C ILE A 38 5.65 -23.33 -1.15
N GLU A 39 5.11 -23.91 -0.10
CA GLU A 39 3.65 -24.01 0.10
C GLU A 39 2.99 -22.62 0.21
N GLU A 40 3.57 -21.71 1.00
CA GLU A 40 3.11 -20.32 1.14
C GLU A 40 3.25 -19.54 -0.18
N GLY A 41 4.38 -19.72 -0.87
CA GLY A 41 4.63 -19.14 -2.19
C GLY A 41 3.61 -19.60 -3.24
N GLU A 42 3.30 -20.89 -3.27
CA GLU A 42 2.29 -21.47 -4.15
C GLU A 42 0.86 -21.05 -3.80
N ALA A 43 0.51 -21.05 -2.51
CA ALA A 43 -0.80 -20.60 -2.06
C ALA A 43 -1.03 -19.14 -2.47
N ARG A 44 -0.01 -18.30 -2.29
CA ARG A 44 -0.03 -16.90 -2.69
C ARG A 44 -0.13 -16.72 -4.20
N SER A 45 0.62 -17.47 -5.01
CA SER A 45 0.61 -17.31 -6.47
C SER A 45 -0.73 -17.71 -7.10
N LYS A 46 -1.47 -18.60 -6.45
CA LYS A 46 -2.83 -19.02 -6.85
C LYS A 46 -3.93 -18.08 -6.32
N ALA A 47 -3.63 -17.26 -5.30
CA ALA A 47 -4.61 -16.37 -4.69
C ALA A 47 -4.93 -15.16 -5.58
N ASN A 48 -6.20 -14.72 -5.53
CA ASN A 48 -6.59 -13.46 -6.15
C ASN A 48 -6.30 -12.29 -5.20
N LEU A 49 -5.20 -11.59 -5.43
CA LEU A 49 -4.73 -10.47 -4.59
C LEU A 49 -5.36 -9.11 -4.99
N GLU A 50 -6.09 -9.09 -6.11
CA GLU A 50 -6.81 -7.94 -6.64
C GLU A 50 -8.24 -8.32 -7.05
N PRO A 51 -9.08 -8.73 -6.08
CA PRO A 51 -10.46 -9.07 -6.36
C PRO A 51 -11.22 -7.89 -6.97
N ASN A 52 -12.18 -8.20 -7.86
CA ASN A 52 -12.93 -7.19 -8.60
C ASN A 52 -13.69 -6.28 -7.63
N THR A 53 -13.55 -4.96 -7.83
CA THR A 53 -14.08 -3.95 -6.91
C THR A 53 -15.59 -3.84 -6.91
N GLY A 54 -16.27 -4.37 -7.94
CA GLY A 54 -17.74 -4.37 -8.01
C GLY A 54 -18.46 -5.19 -6.94
N ILE A 55 -17.71 -5.96 -6.14
CA ILE A 55 -18.23 -6.68 -4.96
C ILE A 55 -18.25 -5.77 -3.71
N PHE A 56 -17.40 -4.74 -3.69
CA PHE A 56 -17.28 -3.81 -2.57
C PHE A 56 -18.07 -2.54 -2.85
N ASP A 57 -18.50 -1.86 -1.78
CA ASP A 57 -18.99 -0.50 -1.91
C ASP A 57 -17.84 0.38 -2.46
N PRO A 58 -17.99 1.01 -3.64
CA PRO A 58 -16.96 1.88 -4.21
C PRO A 58 -16.65 3.08 -3.32
N GLU A 59 -17.57 3.47 -2.44
CA GLU A 59 -17.41 4.57 -1.47
C GLU A 59 -16.84 4.10 -0.12
N ASP A 60 -16.57 2.80 0.05
CA ASP A 60 -15.89 2.25 1.23
C ASP A 60 -14.41 1.90 0.93
N PRO A 61 -13.50 2.87 1.11
CA PRO A 61 -12.08 2.64 0.93
C PRO A 61 -11.49 1.62 1.91
N HIS A 62 -12.10 1.45 3.09
CA HIS A 62 -11.62 0.53 4.11
C HIS A 62 -11.89 -0.92 3.69
N ALA A 63 -13.13 -1.21 3.25
CA ALA A 63 -13.49 -2.52 2.72
C ALA A 63 -12.60 -2.93 1.53
N GLN A 64 -12.36 -2.02 0.59
CA GLN A 64 -11.47 -2.29 -0.54
C GLN A 64 -10.05 -2.63 -0.09
N SER A 65 -9.49 -1.86 0.85
CA SER A 65 -8.14 -2.08 1.38
C SER A 65 -7.98 -3.34 2.24
N ALA A 66 -9.05 -3.77 2.91
CA ALA A 66 -9.05 -5.05 3.63
C ALA A 66 -8.89 -6.25 2.68
N HIS A 67 -9.33 -6.13 1.42
CA HIS A 67 -9.34 -7.23 0.46
C HIS A 67 -8.28 -7.13 -0.65
N ILE A 68 -7.83 -5.92 -1.00
CA ILE A 68 -6.84 -5.71 -2.07
C ILE A 68 -5.46 -5.50 -1.45
N GLU A 69 -4.52 -6.38 -1.78
CA GLU A 69 -3.27 -6.45 -1.04
C GLU A 69 -2.36 -5.22 -1.22
N LYS A 70 -2.29 -4.68 -2.44
CA LYS A 70 -1.36 -3.57 -2.72
C LYS A 70 -1.78 -2.25 -2.05
N LEU A 71 -3.04 -2.11 -1.67
CA LEU A 71 -3.57 -0.88 -1.11
C LEU A 71 -3.11 -0.66 0.33
N PHE A 72 -3.11 0.59 0.75
CA PHE A 72 -2.90 0.98 2.14
C PHE A 72 -4.05 0.47 3.01
N TRP A 73 -3.74 -0.16 4.14
CA TRP A 73 -4.74 -0.49 5.15
C TRP A 73 -4.29 -0.02 6.54
N ALA A 74 -4.98 1.01 7.03
CA ALA A 74 -4.64 1.88 8.13
C ALA A 74 -3.24 2.53 7.98
N PRO A 75 -2.99 3.42 7.00
CA PRO A 75 -1.74 4.17 6.94
C PRO A 75 -1.63 5.09 8.18
N MET A 76 -0.52 5.01 8.91
CA MET A 76 -0.38 5.65 10.22
C MET A 76 0.61 6.80 10.26
N SER A 77 1.71 6.71 9.51
CA SER A 77 2.79 7.70 9.55
C SER A 77 3.43 7.85 8.18
N ILE A 78 3.85 9.06 7.86
CA ILE A 78 4.62 9.40 6.66
C ILE A 78 5.92 10.08 7.06
N LYS A 79 7.04 9.67 6.46
CA LYS A 79 8.35 10.29 6.62
C LYS A 79 8.99 10.52 5.26
N LEU A 80 9.61 11.68 5.08
CA LEU A 80 10.43 12.03 3.92
C LEU A 80 11.89 12.06 4.38
N ASP A 81 12.78 11.36 3.67
CA ASP A 81 14.22 11.45 3.92
C ASP A 81 14.89 12.50 3.02
N ASP A 82 16.15 12.78 3.31
CA ASP A 82 16.97 13.78 2.59
C ASP A 82 17.25 13.37 1.13
N SER A 83 17.00 12.11 0.76
CA SER A 83 17.12 11.61 -0.62
C SER A 83 15.80 11.72 -1.41
N GLY A 84 14.74 12.23 -0.77
CA GLY A 84 13.42 12.38 -1.37
C GLY A 84 12.60 11.09 -1.38
N LYS A 85 12.98 10.05 -0.61
CA LYS A 85 12.14 8.86 -0.44
C LYS A 85 11.07 9.11 0.62
N VAL A 86 9.88 8.62 0.32
CA VAL A 86 8.72 8.68 1.22
C VAL A 86 8.46 7.30 1.81
N TYR A 87 8.36 7.23 3.13
CA TYR A 87 8.08 6.02 3.89
C TYR A 87 6.69 6.14 4.50
N VAL A 88 5.82 5.17 4.24
CA VAL A 88 4.47 5.12 4.81
C VAL A 88 4.31 3.83 5.60
N THR A 89 3.97 3.91 6.88
CA THR A 89 3.69 2.74 7.72
C THR A 89 2.20 2.39 7.71
N GLU A 90 1.89 1.10 7.77
CA GLU A 90 0.52 0.56 7.79
C GLU A 90 0.29 -0.28 9.05
N GLY A 91 -0.81 0.00 9.76
CA GLY A 91 -1.18 -0.70 10.98
C GLY A 91 -1.67 -2.12 10.72
N ASN A 92 -2.63 -2.27 9.80
CA ASN A 92 -3.35 -3.54 9.63
C ASN A 92 -2.60 -4.56 8.74
N ARG A 93 -1.56 -4.12 8.03
CA ARG A 93 -0.70 -4.99 7.20
C ARG A 93 0.67 -5.24 7.81
N HIS A 94 0.99 -4.60 8.93
CA HIS A 94 2.33 -4.67 9.55
C HIS A 94 3.45 -4.41 8.52
N ARG A 95 3.23 -3.41 7.65
CA ARG A 95 4.04 -3.16 6.45
C ARG A 95 4.51 -1.72 6.40
N ILE A 96 5.62 -1.50 5.70
CA ILE A 96 6.05 -0.19 5.23
C ILE A 96 6.07 -0.18 3.70
N GLN A 97 5.54 0.88 3.10
CA GLN A 97 5.67 1.15 1.66
C GLN A 97 6.62 2.32 1.47
N VAL A 98 7.60 2.12 0.58
CA VAL A 98 8.64 3.11 0.28
C VAL A 98 8.45 3.60 -1.15
N TYR A 99 8.27 4.90 -1.31
CA TYR A 99 8.07 5.56 -2.59
C TYR A 99 9.26 6.42 -2.92
N GLN A 100 9.55 6.54 -4.21
CA GLN A 100 10.48 7.51 -4.74
C GLN A 100 9.83 8.17 -5.96
N ARG A 101 10.00 9.48 -6.08
CA ARG A 101 9.55 10.21 -7.26
C ARG A 101 10.35 9.71 -8.46
N THR A 102 9.65 9.27 -9.50
CA THR A 102 10.26 9.02 -10.82
C THR A 102 10.60 10.38 -11.44
N SER A 103 11.86 10.54 -11.84
CA SER A 103 12.36 11.70 -12.57
C SER A 103 11.76 11.79 -13.97
#